data_AF-A0A0C3BRC0-F1
#
_entry.id   AF-A0A0C3BRC0-F1
#
_cell.length_a   1.000
_cell.length_b   1.000
_cell.length_c   1.000
_cell.angle_alpha   90.00
_cell.angle_beta   90.00
_cell.angle_gamma   90.00
#
_symmetry.space_group_name_H-M   'P 1'
#
loop_
_entity.id
_entity.type
_entity.pdbx_description
1 polymer ?
#
loop_
_entity_poly.entity_id
_entity_poly.type
_entity_poly.pdbx_seq_one_letter_code
_entity_poly.pdbx_strand_id
1 'polypeptide(L)'
;MSVHAYPLPAVPPPPGVGGLEPTPGNVATQGPAPAIDPTVPPAGNVANKPRVQLKDAEIKMIIAGGWTDSYRAAKNKPARQALLAENILPQLRTVNTELTDAVWKLRKSQIKLWFQNEKRKDSARARFTMTRKPSLKQVACHVYKTQIAAIAATRANGARAGTTGYLPVFQGAVNSFIETLNPKQLAELETEKRNWEVKGHPDEMKQKAAENNGLTYLRTCAETQFREMGMRSITWECHKNKAGDTLVQMHDFNREIGGLIIARFEDRHPAVVVAFEDAFMEHMRYIQEVATGAVVEDISK
;
A
#
# COMPACT_ATOMS: atom_id res chain seq x y z
N MET A 1 18.20 29.76 -0.62
CA MET A 1 17.91 28.87 -1.78
C MET A 1 16.97 29.62 -2.69
N SER A 2 17.46 30.07 -3.85
CA SER A 2 16.67 30.83 -4.81
C SER A 2 15.96 29.86 -5.76
N VAL A 3 14.64 29.91 -5.82
CA VAL A 3 13.84 29.12 -6.77
C VAL A 3 13.72 29.95 -8.03
N HIS A 4 14.46 29.59 -9.08
CA HIS A 4 14.28 30.19 -10.40
C HIS A 4 13.05 29.58 -11.07
N ALA A 5 11.99 30.36 -11.20
CA ALA A 5 10.89 30.06 -12.11
C ALA A 5 11.37 30.29 -13.54
N TYR A 6 11.51 29.22 -14.32
CA TYR A 6 11.73 29.33 -15.76
C TYR A 6 10.38 29.57 -16.45
N PRO A 7 10.18 30.69 -17.17
CA PRO A 7 9.04 30.81 -18.07
C PRO A 7 9.18 29.75 -19.16
N LEU A 8 8.12 28.97 -19.39
CA LEU A 8 8.06 28.01 -20.49
C LEU A 8 8.19 28.77 -21.82
N PRO A 9 9.14 28.40 -22.71
CA PRO A 9 9.23 29.02 -24.03
C PRO A 9 7.99 28.68 -24.87
N ALA A 10 7.56 29.65 -25.68
CA ALA A 10 6.50 29.44 -26.66
C ALA A 10 6.90 28.30 -27.62
N VAL A 11 6.06 27.27 -27.68
CA VAL A 11 6.26 26.13 -28.58
C VAL A 11 6.03 26.61 -30.02
N PRO A 12 7.04 26.57 -30.91
CA PRO A 12 6.83 26.88 -32.32
C PRO A 12 5.94 25.78 -32.95
N PRO A 13 5.08 26.13 -33.93
CA PRO A 13 4.30 25.12 -34.64
C PRO A 13 5.23 24.14 -35.37
N PRO A 14 4.86 22.85 -35.45
CA PRO A 14 5.70 21.85 -36.09
C PRO A 14 5.90 22.17 -37.58
N PRO A 15 7.13 22.03 -38.11
CA PRO A 15 7.39 22.18 -39.54
C PRO A 15 6.65 21.11 -40.34
N GLY A 16 6.12 21.52 -41.49
CA GLY A 16 5.32 20.69 -42.39
C GLY A 16 6.03 19.39 -42.77
N VAL A 17 5.31 18.28 -42.61
CA VAL A 17 5.76 16.93 -42.93
C VAL A 17 5.85 16.79 -44.45
N GLY A 18 7.07 16.88 -44.98
CA GLY A 18 7.40 16.37 -46.31
C GLY A 18 7.44 14.84 -46.27
N GLY A 19 6.73 14.22 -47.22
CA GLY A 19 6.47 12.79 -47.24
C GLY A 19 7.74 11.93 -47.32
N LEU A 20 7.78 10.91 -46.47
CA LEU A 20 8.52 9.68 -46.69
C LEU A 20 7.53 8.52 -46.49
N GLU A 21 7.42 7.68 -47.51
CA GLU A 21 6.61 6.48 -47.50
C GLU A 21 7.04 5.51 -46.38
N PRO A 22 6.10 4.73 -45.80
CA PRO A 22 6.39 3.84 -44.69
C PRO A 22 6.98 2.51 -45.17
N THR A 23 8.14 2.15 -44.63
CA THR A 23 8.66 0.77 -44.66
C THR A 23 7.83 -0.12 -43.72
N PRO A 24 7.39 -1.32 -44.13
CA PRO A 24 6.57 -2.19 -43.29
C PRO A 24 7.43 -2.89 -42.23
N GLY A 25 7.29 -2.47 -40.98
CA GLY A 25 8.00 -3.06 -39.84
C GLY A 25 7.10 -3.22 -38.62
N ASN A 26 6.70 -4.48 -38.36
CA ASN A 26 6.16 -5.05 -37.12
C ASN A 26 5.27 -4.15 -36.24
N VAL A 27 3.99 -4.11 -36.60
CA VAL A 27 2.92 -3.88 -35.64
C VAL A 27 2.87 -5.09 -34.71
N ALA A 28 3.37 -4.95 -33.49
CA ALA A 28 2.99 -5.84 -32.40
C ALA A 28 1.50 -5.57 -32.09
N THR A 29 0.62 -6.29 -32.78
CA THR A 29 -0.79 -6.40 -32.42
C THR A 29 -0.89 -6.77 -30.95
N GLN A 30 -1.46 -5.88 -30.14
CA GLN A 30 -2.07 -6.27 -28.89
C GLN A 30 -3.11 -7.34 -29.23
N GLY A 31 -2.81 -8.59 -28.92
CA GLY A 31 -3.79 -9.66 -28.94
C GLY A 31 -4.96 -9.30 -28.01
N PRO A 32 -6.16 -9.85 -28.26
CA PRO A 32 -7.30 -9.64 -27.38
C PRO A 32 -6.92 -10.04 -25.95
N ALA A 33 -7.37 -9.24 -24.98
CA ALA A 33 -7.14 -9.47 -23.56
C ALA A 33 -7.28 -10.96 -23.22
N PRO A 34 -6.32 -11.57 -22.51
CA PRO A 34 -6.40 -12.98 -22.17
C PRO A 34 -7.72 -13.22 -21.44
N ALA A 35 -8.49 -14.19 -21.94
CA ALA A 35 -9.73 -14.62 -21.33
C ALA A 35 -9.48 -14.91 -19.85
N ILE A 36 -10.22 -14.20 -19.00
CA ILE A 36 -10.20 -14.40 -17.55
C ILE A 36 -10.63 -15.85 -17.32
N ASP A 37 -9.70 -16.69 -16.86
CA ASP A 37 -10.00 -18.04 -16.43
C ASP A 37 -11.03 -17.97 -15.28
N PRO A 38 -12.27 -18.47 -15.48
CA PRO A 38 -13.32 -18.41 -14.46
C PRO A 38 -13.02 -19.26 -13.22
N THR A 39 -11.91 -20.02 -13.21
CA THR A 39 -11.48 -20.84 -12.08
C THR A 39 -10.51 -20.14 -11.13
N VAL A 40 -9.99 -18.96 -11.49
CA VAL A 40 -9.19 -18.13 -10.58
C VAL A 40 -10.13 -17.16 -9.85
N PRO A 41 -10.39 -17.36 -8.54
CA PRO A 41 -11.21 -16.41 -7.81
C PRO A 41 -10.53 -15.04 -7.87
N PRO A 42 -11.22 -13.97 -8.29
CA PRO A 42 -10.64 -12.63 -8.32
C PRO A 42 -10.09 -12.32 -6.95
N ALA A 43 -8.84 -11.84 -6.90
CA ALA A 43 -8.20 -11.37 -5.69
C ALA A 43 -9.21 -10.49 -4.97
N GLY A 44 -9.74 -11.00 -3.85
CA GLY A 44 -10.93 -10.45 -3.24
C GLY A 44 -10.72 -8.96 -3.05
N ASN A 45 -11.50 -8.17 -3.78
CA ASN A 45 -11.90 -6.84 -3.35
C ASN A 45 -12.08 -6.96 -1.85
N VAL A 46 -11.28 -6.22 -1.06
CA VAL A 46 -11.42 -6.17 0.39
C VAL A 46 -12.90 -5.93 0.60
N ALA A 47 -13.62 -7.00 0.94
CA ALA A 47 -15.06 -6.99 0.95
C ALA A 47 -15.39 -5.81 1.85
N ASN A 48 -16.10 -4.81 1.29
CA ASN A 48 -16.63 -3.70 2.05
C ASN A 48 -17.21 -4.34 3.31
N LYS A 49 -16.54 -4.14 4.46
CA LYS A 49 -17.02 -4.72 5.71
C LYS A 49 -18.48 -4.33 5.77
N PRO A 50 -19.42 -5.26 5.96
CA PRO A 50 -20.84 -4.93 5.90
C PRO A 50 -21.06 -3.71 6.78
N ARG A 51 -21.42 -2.58 6.15
CA ARG A 51 -21.69 -1.34 6.87
C ARG A 51 -22.84 -1.70 7.79
N VAL A 52 -22.53 -1.81 9.09
CA VAL A 52 -23.54 -2.09 10.09
C VAL A 52 -24.54 -0.95 10.03
N GLN A 53 -25.74 -1.19 9.52
CA GLN A 53 -26.80 -0.20 9.52
C GLN A 53 -27.42 -0.16 10.91
N LEU A 54 -27.19 0.95 11.62
CA LEU A 54 -27.94 1.26 12.84
C LEU A 54 -29.36 1.69 12.47
N LYS A 55 -30.29 1.58 13.42
CA LYS A 55 -31.67 2.05 13.20
C LYS A 55 -31.65 3.58 13.20
N ASP A 56 -32.53 4.20 12.42
CA ASP A 56 -32.61 5.67 12.31
C ASP A 56 -32.84 6.36 13.66
N ALA A 57 -33.61 5.74 14.56
CA ALA A 57 -33.82 6.25 15.91
C ALA A 57 -32.53 6.33 16.74
N GLU A 58 -31.64 5.33 16.60
CA GLU A 58 -30.35 5.30 17.29
C GLU A 58 -29.39 6.33 16.69
N ILE A 59 -29.39 6.48 15.36
CA ILE A 59 -28.58 7.49 14.66
C ILE A 59 -29.02 8.89 15.09
N LYS A 60 -30.32 9.18 15.11
CA LYS A 60 -30.87 10.46 15.56
C LYS A 60 -30.45 10.79 16.99
N MET A 61 -30.50 9.82 17.90
CA MET A 61 -30.08 10.05 19.29
C MET A 61 -28.57 10.26 19.42
N ILE A 62 -27.77 9.52 18.65
CA ILE A 62 -26.31 9.69 18.60
C ILE A 62 -25.93 11.09 18.12
N ILE A 63 -26.64 11.61 17.11
CA ILE A 63 -26.43 12.97 16.58
C ILE A 63 -26.91 14.01 17.59
N ALA A 64 -28.11 13.85 18.14
CA ALA A 64 -28.69 14.77 19.13
C ALA A 64 -27.85 14.88 20.42
N GLY A 65 -27.23 13.78 20.85
CA GLY A 65 -26.33 13.76 22.00
C GLY A 65 -24.93 14.34 21.74
N GLY A 66 -24.61 14.78 20.51
CA GLY A 66 -23.28 15.29 20.16
C GLY A 66 -22.16 14.24 20.31
N TRP A 67 -22.50 12.95 20.41
CA TRP A 67 -21.53 11.91 20.72
C TRP A 67 -20.58 11.60 19.57
N THR A 68 -20.96 11.94 18.34
CA THR A 68 -20.07 11.81 17.18
C THR A 68 -18.83 12.69 17.32
N ASP A 69 -19.00 13.91 17.81
CA ASP A 69 -17.90 14.88 17.94
C ASP A 69 -17.05 14.58 19.17
N SER A 70 -17.68 14.23 20.29
CA SER A 70 -16.99 13.71 21.47
C SER A 70 -16.15 12.46 21.17
N TYR A 71 -16.68 11.54 20.35
CA TYR A 71 -15.97 10.34 19.94
C TYR A 71 -14.78 10.65 19.01
N ARG A 72 -14.93 11.63 18.12
CA ARG A 72 -13.86 12.12 17.23
C ARG A 72 -12.77 12.86 18.01
N ALA A 73 -13.14 13.66 19.00
CA ALA A 73 -12.24 14.43 19.85
C ALA A 73 -11.41 13.55 20.80
N ALA A 74 -11.93 12.40 21.21
CA ALA A 74 -11.22 11.46 22.06
C ALA A 74 -9.91 10.97 21.41
N LYS A 75 -8.78 11.27 22.06
CA LYS A 75 -7.42 11.09 21.51
C LYS A 75 -6.94 9.64 21.51
N ASN A 76 -7.39 8.79 22.43
CA ASN A 76 -6.89 7.43 22.60
C ASN A 76 -8.02 6.37 22.69
N LYS A 77 -7.65 5.10 22.55
CA LYS A 77 -8.58 3.96 22.60
C LYS A 77 -9.32 3.85 23.94
N PRO A 78 -8.66 3.99 25.11
CA PRO A 78 -9.35 3.94 26.41
C PRO A 78 -10.44 5.01 26.56
N ALA A 79 -10.15 6.27 26.21
CA ALA A 79 -11.14 7.36 26.32
C ALA A 79 -12.36 7.13 25.43
N ARG A 80 -12.18 6.55 24.23
CA ARG A 80 -13.28 6.16 23.35
C ARG A 80 -14.10 5.00 23.91
N GLN A 81 -13.45 4.06 24.59
CA GLN A 81 -14.14 2.94 25.24
C GLN A 81 -14.95 3.39 26.44
N ALA A 82 -14.41 4.30 27.27
CA ALA A 82 -15.13 4.93 28.38
C ALA A 82 -16.36 5.70 27.87
N LEU A 83 -16.18 6.58 26.86
CA LEU A 83 -17.29 7.31 26.25
C LEU A 83 -18.41 6.38 25.73
N LEU A 84 -18.04 5.26 25.09
CA LEU A 84 -19.00 4.26 24.64
C LEU A 84 -19.70 3.56 25.82
N ALA A 85 -18.95 3.15 26.85
CA ALA A 85 -19.48 2.35 27.94
C ALA A 85 -20.33 3.17 28.93
N GLU A 86 -19.93 4.39 29.23
CA GLU A 86 -20.50 5.24 30.29
C GLU A 86 -21.61 6.15 29.77
N ASN A 87 -21.49 6.66 28.53
CA ASN A 87 -22.41 7.67 28.01
C ASN A 87 -23.33 7.11 26.91
N ILE A 88 -22.75 6.51 25.87
CA ILE A 88 -23.48 6.18 24.64
C ILE A 88 -24.33 4.91 24.79
N LEU A 89 -23.75 3.81 25.27
CA LEU A 89 -24.44 2.52 25.36
C LEU A 89 -25.57 2.50 26.41
N PRO A 90 -25.45 3.14 27.59
CA PRO A 90 -26.54 3.21 28.55
C PRO A 90 -27.76 3.95 27.99
N GLN A 91 -27.55 5.06 27.28
CA GLN A 91 -28.65 5.80 26.66
C GLN A 91 -29.26 5.04 25.47
N LEU A 92 -28.46 4.30 24.70
CA LEU A 92 -29.01 3.41 23.66
C LEU A 92 -29.78 2.21 24.21
N ARG A 93 -29.55 1.82 25.48
CA ARG A 93 -30.34 0.78 26.15
C ARG A 93 -31.74 1.28 26.50
N THR A 94 -31.92 2.55 26.84
CA THR A 94 -33.24 3.11 27.20
C THR A 94 -34.19 3.18 26.01
N VAL A 95 -33.67 3.26 24.79
CA VAL A 95 -34.47 3.23 23.54
C VAL A 95 -34.68 1.80 23.02
N ASN A 96 -33.89 0.84 23.51
CA ASN A 96 -33.94 -0.56 23.11
C ASN A 96 -34.30 -1.44 24.34
N THR A 97 -35.35 -1.08 25.07
CA THR A 97 -35.85 -1.82 26.25
C THR A 97 -36.31 -3.22 25.88
N GLU A 98 -36.94 -3.37 24.72
CA GLU A 98 -37.52 -4.63 24.22
C GLU A 98 -36.49 -5.70 23.84
N LEU A 99 -35.19 -5.38 23.83
CA LEU A 99 -34.16 -6.34 23.47
C LEU A 99 -33.78 -7.22 24.66
N THR A 100 -33.82 -8.54 24.47
CA THR A 100 -33.20 -9.51 25.39
C THR A 100 -31.70 -9.26 25.52
N ASP A 101 -31.10 -9.63 26.64
CA ASP A 101 -29.68 -9.37 26.91
C ASP A 101 -28.72 -9.98 25.88
N ALA A 102 -29.06 -11.15 25.32
CA ALA A 102 -28.28 -11.78 24.25
C ALA A 102 -28.30 -10.92 22.96
N VAL A 103 -29.46 -10.40 22.58
CA VAL A 103 -29.64 -9.53 21.41
C VAL A 103 -28.99 -8.16 21.66
N TRP A 104 -29.07 -7.65 22.88
CA TRP A 104 -28.41 -6.43 23.29
C TRP A 104 -26.88 -6.52 23.23
N LYS A 105 -26.29 -7.68 23.57
CA LYS A 105 -24.84 -7.92 23.42
C LYS A 105 -24.40 -7.87 21.95
N LEU A 106 -25.20 -8.43 21.04
CA LEU A 106 -24.97 -8.33 19.61
C LEU A 106 -25.10 -6.88 19.12
N ARG A 107 -26.15 -6.17 19.56
CA ARG A 107 -26.41 -4.78 19.19
C ARG A 107 -25.32 -3.82 19.69
N LYS A 108 -24.83 -4.01 20.92
CA LYS A 108 -23.66 -3.31 21.47
C LYS A 108 -22.44 -3.46 20.56
N SER A 109 -22.19 -4.66 20.06
CA SER A 109 -21.05 -4.94 19.17
C SER A 109 -21.21 -4.22 17.82
N GLN A 110 -22.42 -4.20 17.28
CA GLN A 110 -22.80 -3.46 16.08
C GLN A 110 -22.60 -1.94 16.24
N ILE A 111 -23.07 -1.34 17.33
CA ILE A 111 -22.89 0.09 17.63
C ILE A 111 -21.41 0.45 17.76
N LYS A 112 -20.63 -0.37 18.49
CA LYS A 112 -19.18 -0.18 18.61
C LYS A 112 -18.50 -0.22 17.23
N LEU A 113 -18.89 -1.16 16.38
CA LEU A 113 -18.34 -1.31 15.03
C LEU A 113 -18.73 -0.11 14.13
N TRP A 114 -19.97 0.39 14.23
CA TRP A 114 -20.41 1.58 13.52
C TRP A 114 -19.58 2.82 13.88
N PHE A 115 -19.39 3.11 15.17
CA PHE A 115 -18.55 4.24 15.61
C PHE A 115 -17.10 4.10 15.13
N GLN A 116 -16.55 2.88 15.13
CA GLN A 116 -15.19 2.62 14.66
C GLN A 116 -15.03 2.83 13.14
N ASN A 117 -16.07 2.49 12.36
CA ASN A 117 -16.03 2.57 10.90
C ASN A 117 -16.38 3.97 10.40
N GLU A 118 -17.42 4.61 10.94
CA GLU A 118 -18.00 5.85 10.38
C GLU A 118 -17.48 7.12 11.05
N LYS A 119 -16.95 7.04 12.28
CA LYS A 119 -16.62 8.22 13.11
C LYS A 119 -15.20 8.20 13.67
N ARG A 120 -14.36 7.23 13.29
CA ARG A 120 -12.92 7.37 13.51
C ARG A 120 -12.41 8.50 12.63
N LYS A 121 -11.57 9.38 13.18
CA LYS A 121 -10.95 10.48 12.44
C LYS A 121 -10.32 9.93 11.15
N ASP A 122 -10.89 10.30 10.00
CA ASP A 122 -10.40 9.99 8.64
C ASP A 122 -9.15 10.79 8.29
N SER A 123 -8.28 11.05 9.26
CA SER A 123 -6.89 11.29 8.89
C SER A 123 -6.42 9.95 8.35
N ALA A 124 -6.52 9.76 7.04
CA ALA A 124 -5.85 8.69 6.33
C ALA A 124 -4.40 8.80 6.80
N ARG A 125 -4.00 7.95 7.76
CA ARG A 125 -2.60 7.84 8.11
C ARG A 125 -1.93 7.55 6.79
N ALA A 126 -0.95 8.36 6.41
CA ALA A 126 -0.15 8.09 5.22
C ALA A 126 0.20 6.61 5.28
N ARG A 127 -0.39 5.82 4.36
CA ARG A 127 -0.28 4.35 4.41
C ARG A 127 1.18 3.93 4.35
N PHE A 128 2.00 4.80 3.76
CA PHE A 128 3.43 4.67 3.64
C PHE A 128 4.11 5.77 4.44
N THR A 129 4.87 5.36 5.45
CA THR A 129 5.90 6.20 6.06
C THR A 129 7.17 5.91 5.27
N MET A 130 7.89 6.94 4.79
CA MET A 130 8.89 6.80 3.72
C MET A 130 9.92 5.70 3.94
N THR A 131 10.26 5.32 5.17
CA THR A 131 11.00 4.11 5.48
C THR A 131 10.70 3.68 6.91
N ARG A 132 10.22 2.44 7.10
CA ARG A 132 10.24 1.81 8.44
C ARG A 132 11.53 1.02 8.56
N LYS A 133 12.29 1.27 9.63
CA LYS A 133 13.45 0.44 9.96
C LYS A 133 13.00 -1.03 10.12
N PRO A 134 13.76 -2.00 9.59
CA PRO A 134 13.45 -3.41 9.74
C PRO A 134 13.42 -3.77 11.22
N SER A 135 12.44 -4.58 11.60
CA SER A 135 12.34 -5.07 12.98
C SER A 135 13.05 -6.41 13.12
N LEU A 136 13.57 -6.71 14.31
CA LEU A 136 14.20 -8.01 14.60
C LEU A 136 13.26 -9.18 14.29
N LYS A 137 11.96 -9.00 14.59
CA LYS A 137 10.91 -9.98 14.28
C LYS A 137 10.79 -10.26 12.79
N GLN A 138 10.91 -9.21 11.97
CA GLN A 138 10.83 -9.33 10.52
C GLN A 138 12.03 -10.09 9.95
N VAL A 139 13.23 -9.81 10.46
CA VAL A 139 14.45 -10.53 10.10
C VAL A 139 14.33 -12.00 10.53
N ALA A 140 13.90 -12.27 11.77
CA ALA A 140 13.67 -13.62 12.26
C ALA A 140 12.65 -14.39 11.42
N CYS A 141 11.55 -13.76 11.01
CA CYS A 141 10.55 -14.36 10.11
C CYS A 141 11.12 -14.74 8.74
N HIS A 142 12.15 -14.04 8.28
CA HIS A 142 12.81 -14.34 7.02
C HIS A 142 13.84 -15.46 7.20
N VAL A 143 14.77 -15.30 8.15
CA VAL A 143 15.86 -16.26 8.40
C VAL A 143 15.33 -17.61 8.89
N TYR A 144 14.38 -17.60 9.82
CA TYR A 144 13.82 -18.80 10.45
C TYR A 144 12.40 -19.12 9.99
N LYS A 145 12.06 -18.77 8.74
CA LYS A 145 10.72 -18.90 8.14
C LYS A 145 10.09 -20.27 8.36
N THR A 146 10.84 -21.35 8.13
CA THR A 146 10.37 -22.74 8.24
C THR A 146 10.08 -23.14 9.68
N GLN A 147 10.96 -22.78 10.61
CA GLN A 147 10.83 -23.11 12.04
C GLN A 147 9.64 -22.39 12.67
N ILE A 148 9.51 -21.08 12.39
CA ILE A 148 8.37 -20.27 12.85
C ILE A 148 7.06 -20.79 12.23
N ALA A 149 7.06 -21.16 10.95
CA ALA A 149 5.88 -21.73 10.31
C ALA A 149 5.47 -23.07 10.93
N ALA A 150 6.43 -23.92 11.32
CA ALA A 150 6.15 -25.17 12.03
C ALA A 150 5.51 -24.92 13.40
N ILE A 151 6.04 -23.97 14.19
CA ILE A 151 5.46 -23.58 15.48
C ILE A 151 4.05 -23.00 15.29
N ALA A 152 3.84 -22.19 14.25
CA ALA A 152 2.52 -21.64 13.95
C ALA A 152 1.54 -22.73 13.54
N ALA A 153 1.97 -23.72 12.75
CA ALA A 153 1.14 -24.82 12.28
C ALA A 153 0.66 -25.73 13.43
N THR A 154 1.53 -26.06 14.39
CA THR A 154 1.14 -26.86 15.56
C THR A 154 0.13 -26.15 16.46
N ARG A 155 0.20 -24.81 16.53
CA ARG A 155 -0.69 -23.96 17.33
C ARG A 155 -1.97 -23.54 16.61
N ALA A 156 -2.09 -23.83 15.31
CA ALA A 156 -3.16 -23.29 14.49
C ALA A 156 -4.54 -23.93 14.77
N ASN A 157 -4.60 -25.11 15.39
CA ASN A 157 -5.84 -25.82 15.73
C ASN A 157 -6.88 -25.83 14.58
N GLY A 158 -6.42 -26.07 13.35
CA GLY A 158 -7.26 -26.09 12.14
C GLY A 158 -7.43 -24.74 11.42
N ALA A 159 -6.93 -23.63 11.97
CA ALA A 159 -6.90 -22.35 11.26
C ALA A 159 -5.91 -22.41 10.08
N ARG A 160 -6.40 -22.08 8.88
CA ARG A 160 -5.57 -22.07 7.67
C ARG A 160 -4.77 -20.76 7.55
N ALA A 161 -3.56 -20.85 6.99
CA ALA A 161 -2.78 -19.68 6.62
C ALA A 161 -3.60 -18.72 5.73
N GLY A 162 -3.46 -17.42 5.96
CA GLY A 162 -4.23 -16.39 5.26
C GLY A 162 -5.61 -16.09 5.85
N THR A 163 -6.08 -16.85 6.86
CA THR A 163 -7.32 -16.52 7.59
C THR A 163 -7.08 -15.53 8.72
N THR A 164 -8.11 -14.76 9.09
CA THR A 164 -8.07 -13.82 10.22
C THR A 164 -7.67 -14.49 11.54
N GLY A 165 -8.05 -15.76 11.74
CA GLY A 165 -7.71 -16.52 12.94
C GLY A 165 -6.25 -16.97 13.01
N TYR A 166 -5.56 -17.08 11.87
CA TYR A 166 -4.18 -17.57 11.81
C TYR A 166 -3.14 -16.49 12.15
N LEU A 167 -3.42 -15.22 11.85
CA LEU A 167 -2.45 -14.14 12.08
C LEU A 167 -2.04 -13.99 13.56
N PRO A 168 -2.94 -13.99 14.55
CA PRO A 168 -2.55 -13.95 15.97
C PRO A 168 -1.70 -15.16 16.38
N VAL A 169 -2.03 -16.35 15.87
CA VAL A 169 -1.25 -17.58 16.12
C VAL A 169 0.16 -17.45 15.59
N PHE A 170 0.30 -16.98 14.34
CA PHE A 170 1.61 -16.76 13.72
C PHE A 170 2.43 -15.71 14.49
N GLN A 171 1.83 -14.59 14.89
CA GLN A 171 2.51 -13.58 15.70
C GLN A 171 2.96 -14.13 17.07
N GLY A 172 2.13 -14.97 17.70
CA GLY A 172 2.51 -15.67 18.92
C GLY A 172 3.67 -16.64 18.70
N ALA A 173 3.68 -17.39 17.60
CA ALA A 173 4.78 -18.28 17.23
C ALA A 173 6.10 -17.53 17.02
N VAL A 174 6.07 -16.38 16.36
CA VAL A 174 7.25 -15.52 16.17
C VAL A 174 7.82 -15.06 17.52
N ASN A 175 6.95 -14.58 18.43
CA ASN A 175 7.40 -14.10 19.74
C ASN A 175 8.03 -15.24 20.55
N SER A 176 7.34 -16.39 20.66
CA SER A 176 7.87 -17.54 21.38
C SER A 176 9.18 -18.04 20.79
N PHE A 177 9.30 -18.08 19.46
CA PHE A 177 10.54 -18.51 18.82
C PHE A 177 11.71 -17.59 19.18
N ILE A 178 11.50 -16.27 19.12
CA ILE A 178 12.54 -15.29 19.48
C ILE A 178 12.97 -15.44 20.95
N GLU A 179 12.03 -15.72 21.86
CA GLU A 179 12.32 -15.96 23.27
C GLU A 179 13.16 -17.22 23.52
N THR A 180 13.13 -18.20 22.60
CA THR A 180 13.95 -19.41 22.68
C THR A 180 15.35 -19.26 22.09
N LEU A 181 15.65 -18.15 21.42
CA LEU A 181 16.96 -17.94 20.81
C LEU A 181 18.02 -17.71 21.89
N ASN A 182 19.16 -18.37 21.73
CA ASN A 182 20.30 -18.13 22.60
C ASN A 182 20.96 -16.77 22.29
N PRO A 183 21.82 -16.24 23.18
CA PRO A 183 22.44 -14.93 22.97
C PRO A 183 23.24 -14.80 21.66
N LYS A 184 23.86 -15.88 21.20
CA LYS A 184 24.62 -15.90 19.94
C LYS A 184 23.69 -15.73 18.73
N GLN A 185 22.61 -16.50 18.66
CA GLN A 185 21.62 -16.41 17.59
C GLN A 185 20.93 -15.04 17.56
N LEU A 186 20.68 -14.45 18.73
CA LEU A 186 20.10 -13.11 18.83
C LEU A 186 21.07 -12.04 18.28
N ALA A 187 22.36 -12.16 18.58
CA ALA A 187 23.39 -11.26 18.05
C ALA A 187 23.55 -11.38 16.52
N GLU A 188 23.44 -12.60 15.97
CA GLU A 188 23.44 -12.83 14.52
C GLU A 188 22.24 -12.15 13.85
N LEU A 189 21.03 -12.27 14.43
CA LEU A 189 19.84 -11.59 13.91
C LEU A 189 19.93 -10.06 13.99
N GLU A 190 20.51 -9.50 15.05
CA GLU A 190 20.75 -8.05 15.14
C GLU A 190 21.78 -7.58 14.13
N THR A 191 22.81 -8.39 13.85
CA THR A 191 23.78 -8.10 12.78
C THR A 191 23.11 -8.10 11.42
N GLU A 192 22.25 -9.08 11.15
CA GLU A 192 21.50 -9.14 9.90
C GLU A 192 20.48 -8.01 9.78
N LYS A 193 19.85 -7.59 10.87
CA LYS A 193 19.00 -6.40 10.90
C LYS A 193 19.76 -5.15 10.51
N ARG A 194 20.99 -4.96 11.01
CA ARG A 194 21.86 -3.84 10.59
C ARG A 194 22.23 -3.94 9.11
N ASN A 195 22.49 -5.15 8.60
CA ASN A 195 22.70 -5.36 7.17
C ASN A 195 21.50 -4.88 6.36
N TRP A 196 20.27 -5.19 6.81
CA TRP A 196 19.04 -4.74 6.15
C TRP A 196 18.82 -3.24 6.26
N GLU A 197 19.25 -2.60 7.36
CA GLU A 197 19.19 -1.14 7.50
C GLU A 197 20.09 -0.42 6.48
N VAL A 198 21.24 -1.01 6.15
CA VAL A 198 22.22 -0.43 5.22
C VAL A 198 21.92 -0.81 3.77
N LYS A 199 21.69 -2.09 3.48
CA LYS A 199 21.54 -2.64 2.12
C LYS A 199 20.08 -2.74 1.65
N GLY A 200 19.13 -2.47 2.56
CA GLY A 200 17.71 -2.72 2.34
C GLY A 200 17.33 -4.19 2.54
N HIS A 201 16.04 -4.48 2.34
CA HIS A 201 15.49 -5.84 2.46
C HIS A 201 16.09 -6.81 1.42
N PRO A 202 15.99 -8.13 1.64
CA PRO A 202 16.32 -9.13 0.63
C PRO A 202 15.55 -8.91 -0.68
N ASP A 203 16.14 -9.27 -1.81
CA ASP A 203 15.58 -8.94 -3.13
C ASP A 203 14.23 -9.60 -3.40
N GLU A 204 14.01 -10.84 -2.94
CA GLU A 204 12.69 -11.51 -2.99
C GLU A 204 11.62 -10.68 -2.27
N MET A 205 11.96 -10.06 -1.14
CA MET A 205 11.03 -9.20 -0.40
C MET A 205 10.79 -7.88 -1.11
N LYS A 206 11.83 -7.26 -1.70
CA LYS A 206 11.70 -6.03 -2.49
C LYS A 206 10.81 -6.24 -3.71
N GLN A 207 11.07 -7.30 -4.48
CA GLN A 207 10.29 -7.72 -5.64
C GLN A 207 8.82 -7.96 -5.26
N LYS A 208 8.56 -8.77 -4.23
CA LYS A 208 7.19 -9.02 -3.76
C LYS A 208 6.51 -7.74 -3.27
N ALA A 209 7.24 -6.83 -2.64
CA ALA A 209 6.69 -5.56 -2.20
C ALA A 209 6.33 -4.65 -3.38
N ALA A 210 7.19 -4.58 -4.40
CA ALA A 210 6.96 -3.83 -5.62
C ALA A 210 5.70 -4.33 -6.35
N GLU A 211 5.59 -5.64 -6.60
CA GLU A 211 4.42 -6.21 -7.29
C GLU A 211 3.10 -5.97 -6.55
N ASN A 212 3.10 -6.11 -5.22
CA ASN A 212 1.85 -6.03 -4.45
C ASN A 212 1.47 -4.59 -4.05
N ASN A 213 2.45 -3.71 -3.89
CA ASN A 213 2.23 -2.40 -3.27
C ASN A 213 2.85 -1.22 -4.05
N GLY A 214 3.68 -1.46 -5.06
CA GLY A 214 4.42 -0.42 -5.81
C GLY A 214 3.50 0.67 -6.35
N LEU A 215 2.50 0.30 -7.14
CA LEU A 215 1.51 1.25 -7.68
C LEU A 215 0.79 2.05 -6.59
N THR A 216 0.38 1.40 -5.49
CA THR A 216 -0.32 2.08 -4.39
C THR A 216 0.62 3.04 -3.65
N TYR A 217 1.90 2.68 -3.52
CA TYR A 217 2.94 3.52 -2.96
C TYR A 217 3.15 4.76 -3.83
N LEU A 218 3.40 4.59 -5.13
CA LEU A 218 3.62 5.68 -6.09
C LEU A 218 2.44 6.65 -6.11
N ARG A 219 1.21 6.13 -6.17
CA ARG A 219 0.00 6.94 -6.10
C ARG A 219 -0.07 7.76 -4.82
N THR A 220 0.20 7.15 -3.66
CA THR A 220 0.17 7.85 -2.37
C THR A 220 1.24 8.94 -2.31
N CYS A 221 2.42 8.69 -2.88
CA CYS A 221 3.48 9.68 -3.01
C CYS A 221 3.04 10.87 -3.87
N ALA A 222 2.46 10.62 -5.06
CA ALA A 222 1.92 11.67 -5.92
C ALA A 222 0.80 12.48 -5.24
N GLU A 223 -0.14 11.80 -4.56
CA GLU A 223 -1.21 12.46 -3.78
C GLU A 223 -0.65 13.34 -2.67
N THR A 224 0.39 12.88 -1.97
CA THR A 224 1.03 13.63 -0.89
C THR A 224 1.83 14.81 -1.43
N GLN A 225 2.60 14.61 -2.51
CA GLN A 225 3.33 15.68 -3.21
C GLN A 225 2.39 16.81 -3.64
N PHE A 226 1.24 16.45 -4.22
CA PHE A 226 0.25 17.44 -4.61
C PHE A 226 -0.39 18.12 -3.41
N ARG A 227 -0.91 17.35 -2.45
CA ARG A 227 -1.66 17.89 -1.31
C ARG A 227 -0.82 18.79 -0.42
N GLU A 228 0.42 18.39 -0.13
CA GLU A 228 1.28 19.08 0.84
C GLU A 228 2.17 20.16 0.18
N MET A 229 2.49 20.02 -1.11
CA MET A 229 3.48 20.88 -1.78
C MET A 229 2.99 21.48 -3.11
N GLY A 230 1.77 21.16 -3.56
CA GLY A 230 1.26 21.59 -4.86
C GLY A 230 1.99 20.96 -6.05
N MET A 231 2.84 19.94 -5.83
CA MET A 231 3.65 19.31 -6.86
C MET A 231 2.85 18.31 -7.68
N ARG A 232 3.03 18.33 -8.99
CA ARG A 232 2.56 17.30 -9.92
C ARG A 232 3.74 16.45 -10.37
N SER A 233 3.53 15.15 -10.49
CA SER A 233 4.56 14.20 -10.88
C SER A 233 4.03 13.20 -11.89
N ILE A 234 4.93 12.79 -12.79
CA ILE A 234 4.83 11.60 -13.63
C ILE A 234 6.02 10.76 -13.23
N THR A 235 5.82 9.47 -12.99
CA THR A 235 6.88 8.59 -12.46
C THR A 235 7.10 7.43 -13.39
N TRP A 236 8.36 7.21 -13.77
CA TRP A 236 8.79 5.94 -14.36
C TRP A 236 9.33 5.07 -13.24
N GLU A 237 8.87 3.83 -13.17
CA GLU A 237 9.41 2.83 -12.27
C GLU A 237 10.02 1.67 -13.05
N CYS A 238 11.04 1.06 -12.45
CA CYS A 238 11.64 -0.18 -12.93
C CYS A 238 11.74 -1.17 -11.77
N HIS A 239 11.31 -2.42 -11.97
CA HIS A 239 11.57 -3.50 -11.04
C HIS A 239 11.63 -4.86 -11.75
N LYS A 240 12.19 -5.87 -11.07
CA LYS A 240 12.16 -7.25 -11.54
C LYS A 240 10.81 -7.88 -11.17
N ASN A 241 10.11 -8.50 -12.12
CA ASN A 241 8.93 -9.33 -11.83
C ASN A 241 9.36 -10.72 -11.33
N LYS A 242 8.43 -11.54 -10.84
CA LYS A 242 8.68 -12.93 -10.39
C LYS A 242 9.40 -13.83 -11.40
N ALA A 243 9.25 -13.59 -12.70
CA ALA A 243 9.94 -14.34 -13.74
C ALA A 243 11.41 -13.91 -13.89
N GLY A 244 11.83 -12.81 -13.26
CA GLY A 244 13.16 -12.23 -13.36
C GLY A 244 13.30 -11.21 -14.49
N ASP A 245 12.20 -10.89 -15.18
CA ASP A 245 12.18 -9.89 -16.24
C ASP A 245 12.18 -8.49 -15.64
N THR A 246 12.88 -7.58 -16.30
CA THR A 246 12.79 -6.15 -15.98
C THR A 246 11.51 -5.58 -16.56
N LEU A 247 10.65 -5.05 -15.69
CA LEU A 247 9.47 -4.28 -16.07
C LEU A 247 9.78 -2.80 -15.90
N VAL A 248 9.40 -2.01 -16.91
CA VAL A 248 9.37 -0.55 -16.85
C VAL A 248 7.94 -0.10 -17.08
N GLN A 249 7.49 0.85 -16.27
CA GLN A 249 6.14 1.39 -16.36
C GLN A 249 6.16 2.89 -16.06
N MET A 250 5.43 3.65 -16.87
CA MET A 250 5.10 5.04 -16.59
C MET A 250 3.78 5.14 -15.82
N HIS A 251 3.75 6.02 -14.83
CA HIS A 251 2.58 6.30 -14.00
C HIS A 251 2.27 7.80 -14.03
N ASP A 252 1.11 8.16 -14.59
CA ASP A 252 0.56 9.52 -14.55
C ASP A 252 -0.77 9.53 -13.77
N PHE A 253 -0.69 9.97 -12.51
CA PHE A 253 -1.87 10.07 -11.63
C PHE A 253 -2.56 11.44 -11.71
N ASN A 254 -2.13 12.36 -12.58
CA ASN A 254 -2.61 13.75 -12.54
C ASN A 254 -4.09 13.91 -12.91
N ARG A 255 -4.67 12.94 -13.63
CA ARG A 255 -6.13 12.85 -13.87
C ARG A 255 -6.92 12.56 -12.59
N GLU A 256 -6.32 11.85 -11.66
CA GLU A 256 -6.97 11.39 -10.43
C GLU A 256 -6.73 12.35 -9.26
N ILE A 257 -5.77 13.27 -9.42
CA ILE A 257 -5.28 14.17 -8.36
C ILE A 257 -5.59 15.62 -8.71
N GLY A 258 -6.30 16.30 -7.81
CA GLY A 258 -6.57 17.74 -7.92
C GLY A 258 -7.73 18.12 -8.82
N GLY A 259 -8.58 17.17 -9.22
CA GLY A 259 -9.89 17.44 -9.84
C GLY A 259 -9.86 18.02 -11.25
N LEU A 260 -8.71 17.99 -11.93
CA LEU A 260 -8.60 18.45 -13.31
C LEU A 260 -8.88 17.33 -14.30
N ILE A 261 -9.67 17.63 -15.33
CA ILE A 261 -9.84 16.76 -16.50
C ILE A 261 -8.76 17.13 -17.51
N ILE A 262 -7.66 16.38 -17.50
CA ILE A 262 -6.52 16.58 -18.43
C ILE A 262 -6.33 15.32 -19.28
N ALA A 263 -5.72 15.42 -20.45
CA ALA A 263 -5.24 14.25 -21.18
C ALA A 263 -4.03 13.63 -20.43
N ARG A 264 -3.83 12.31 -20.54
CA ARG A 264 -2.63 11.71 -19.96
C ARG A 264 -1.40 12.10 -20.76
N PHE A 265 -0.24 12.04 -20.12
CA PHE A 265 1.01 12.35 -20.80
C PHE A 265 1.25 11.43 -22.01
N GLU A 266 1.01 10.13 -21.88
CA GLU A 266 1.18 9.16 -22.99
C GLU A 266 0.24 9.43 -24.16
N ASP A 267 -0.97 9.92 -23.89
CA ASP A 267 -1.94 10.24 -24.93
C ASP A 267 -1.48 11.45 -25.77
N ARG A 268 -0.81 12.42 -25.13
CA ARG A 268 -0.37 13.66 -25.79
C ARG A 268 1.01 13.53 -26.43
N HIS A 269 1.87 12.68 -25.88
CA HIS A 269 3.29 12.60 -26.25
C HIS A 269 3.75 11.14 -26.43
N PRO A 270 3.07 10.32 -27.26
CA PRO A 270 3.37 8.90 -27.39
C PRO A 270 4.82 8.65 -27.86
N ALA A 271 5.31 9.43 -28.83
CA ALA A 271 6.68 9.29 -29.33
C ALA A 271 7.75 9.60 -28.26
N VAL A 272 7.45 10.56 -27.36
CA VAL A 272 8.36 10.90 -26.26
C VAL A 272 8.39 9.79 -25.21
N VAL A 273 7.24 9.20 -24.90
CA VAL A 273 7.15 8.07 -23.98
C VAL A 273 7.98 6.89 -24.49
N VAL A 274 7.83 6.51 -25.76
CA VAL A 274 8.61 5.42 -26.36
C VAL A 274 10.12 5.71 -26.31
N ALA A 275 10.55 6.89 -26.77
CA ALA A 275 11.95 7.26 -26.75
C ALA A 275 12.55 7.30 -25.34
N PHE A 276 11.77 7.73 -24.35
CA PHE A 276 12.20 7.74 -22.96
C PHE A 276 12.26 6.32 -22.37
N GLU A 277 11.27 5.47 -22.66
CA GLU A 277 11.28 4.07 -22.22
C GLU A 277 12.50 3.31 -22.74
N ASP A 278 12.88 3.52 -24.01
CA ASP A 278 14.07 2.93 -24.61
C ASP A 278 15.35 3.39 -23.89
N ALA A 279 15.52 4.71 -23.73
CA ALA A 279 16.68 5.27 -23.03
C ALA A 279 16.74 4.85 -21.55
N PHE A 280 15.59 4.77 -20.89
CA PHE A 280 15.49 4.33 -19.50
C PHE A 280 15.83 2.85 -19.37
N MET A 281 15.35 1.99 -20.28
CA MET A 281 15.71 0.57 -20.32
C MET A 281 17.20 0.35 -20.56
N GLU A 282 17.80 1.10 -21.48
CA GLU A 282 19.25 1.10 -21.71
C GLU A 282 20.01 1.46 -20.42
N HIS A 283 19.60 2.54 -19.74
CA HIS A 283 20.22 2.96 -18.49
C HIS A 283 20.02 1.94 -17.35
N MET A 284 18.86 1.27 -17.28
CA MET A 284 18.62 0.23 -16.29
C MET A 284 19.47 -1.02 -16.53
N ARG A 285 19.79 -1.36 -17.79
CA ARG A 285 20.76 -2.42 -18.11
C ARG A 285 22.16 -2.03 -17.66
N TYR A 286 22.57 -0.79 -17.95
CA TYR A 286 23.83 -0.25 -17.48
C TYR A 286 23.98 -0.35 -15.96
N ILE A 287 22.96 0.05 -15.19
CA ILE A 287 22.95 -0.09 -13.72
C ILE A 287 23.13 -1.55 -13.29
N GLN A 288 22.51 -2.51 -13.99
CA GLN A 288 22.66 -3.95 -13.68
C GLN A 288 24.07 -4.46 -13.99
N GLU A 289 24.67 -4.02 -15.09
CA GLU A 289 26.04 -4.39 -15.46
C GLU A 289 27.05 -3.86 -14.44
N VAL A 290 26.88 -2.61 -13.99
CA VAL A 290 27.69 -2.03 -12.90
C VAL A 290 27.48 -2.80 -11.59
N ALA A 291 26.23 -3.10 -11.23
CA ALA A 291 25.92 -3.80 -9.99
C ALA A 291 26.48 -5.24 -9.95
N THR A 292 26.63 -5.89 -11.12
CA THR A 292 27.22 -7.23 -11.25
C THR A 292 28.73 -7.21 -11.44
N GLY A 293 29.34 -6.03 -11.56
CA GLY A 293 30.77 -5.87 -11.83
C GLY A 293 31.18 -6.23 -13.26
N ALA A 294 30.21 -6.38 -14.18
CA ALA A 294 30.47 -6.62 -15.59
C ALA A 294 31.05 -5.38 -16.28
N VAL A 295 30.74 -4.20 -15.76
CA VAL A 295 31.31 -2.91 -16.18
C VAL A 295 31.91 -2.23 -14.96
N VAL A 296 33.19 -1.85 -15.04
CA VAL A 296 33.86 -1.01 -14.04
C VAL A 296 33.98 0.38 -14.65
N GLU A 297 33.17 1.31 -14.19
CA GLU A 297 33.25 2.69 -14.63
C GLU A 297 34.27 3.43 -13.76
N ASP A 298 35.31 4.00 -14.40
CA ASP A 298 36.23 4.92 -13.73
C ASP A 298 35.60 6.32 -13.74
N ILE A 299 34.95 6.67 -12.63
CA ILE A 299 34.26 7.95 -12.45
C ILE A 299 35.23 9.01 -11.90
N SER A 300 36.54 8.88 -12.11
CA SER A 300 37.49 9.95 -11.78
C SER A 300 37.38 11.10 -12.79
N LYS A 301 36.32 11.92 -12.69
CA LYS A 301 36.16 13.22 -13.36
C LYS A 301 35.47 14.23 -12.45
#